data_AF-A0A3D2ZBV8-F1
#
_entry.id   AF-A0A3D2ZBV8-F1
#
_cell.length_a   1.000
_cell.length_b   1.000
_cell.length_c   1.000
_cell.angle_alpha   90.00
_cell.angle_beta   90.00
_cell.angle_gamma   90.00
#
_symmetry.space_group_name_H-M   'P 1'
#
loop_
_entity.id
_entity.type
_entity.pdbx_description
1 polymer ?
#
loop_
_entity_poly.entity_id
_entity_poly.type
_entity_poly.pdbx_seq_one_letter_code
_entity_poly.pdbx_strand_id
1 'polypeptide(L)'
;MNPLDYGRSFVIGNGPENEVRFWVESRTRLIDDVAGTEEDYLQCASCKSEATFAARDLFQDDNYDFLPVFGPIWGVVFRRKAYLNQGYRETRPAQGWWNGQRTDLVEGAARELETNAVIREATYSNEPIVAQTEIKDSTSGLRAIIESPVKTMNTNREQDMYQVDTGPVLLPDLKRHERSVDGLRLAFVAFNVPHFADFVVEVPTTIGAAPTGTEVHHYSERINLAATNRLYAVD
;
A
#
# COMPACT_ATOMS: atom_id res chain seq x y z
N MET A 1 9.88 -11.30 6.75
CA MET A 1 9.17 -10.41 7.69
C MET A 1 7.99 -11.21 8.21
N ASN A 2 7.65 -11.15 9.50
CA ASN A 2 6.46 -11.88 9.99
C ASN A 2 5.20 -11.17 9.48
N PRO A 3 4.23 -11.89 8.87
CA PRO A 3 2.98 -11.29 8.42
C PRO A 3 2.20 -10.60 9.54
N LEU A 4 1.67 -9.42 9.24
CA LEU A 4 0.66 -8.80 10.11
C LEU A 4 -0.68 -9.52 9.99
N ASP A 5 -1.38 -9.67 11.11
CA ASP A 5 -2.82 -9.74 11.10
C ASP A 5 -3.37 -8.34 10.84
N TYR A 6 -3.63 -8.06 9.57
CA TYR A 6 -4.21 -6.80 9.14
C TYR A 6 -5.55 -6.54 9.82
N GLY A 7 -6.35 -7.57 10.11
CA GLY A 7 -7.66 -7.44 10.78
C GLY A 7 -7.59 -6.86 12.19
N ARG A 8 -6.41 -6.89 12.82
CA ARG A 8 -6.14 -6.37 14.16
C ARG A 8 -5.06 -5.28 14.20
N SER A 9 -4.62 -4.76 13.06
CA SER A 9 -3.52 -3.80 12.98
C SER A 9 -4.01 -2.37 12.65
N PHE A 10 -3.65 -1.41 13.50
CA PHE A 10 -4.14 -0.03 13.46
C PHE A 10 -3.05 1.01 13.68
N VAL A 11 -3.32 2.23 13.24
CA VAL A 11 -2.56 3.44 13.59
C VAL A 11 -3.53 4.46 14.18
N ILE A 12 -3.15 5.17 15.25
CA ILE A 12 -3.96 6.25 15.82
C ILE A 12 -3.11 7.51 16.03
N GLY A 13 -3.64 8.67 15.65
CA GLY A 13 -3.01 9.97 15.93
C GLY A 13 -3.09 10.37 17.40
N ASN A 14 -2.14 11.18 17.87
CA ASN A 14 -2.05 11.65 19.26
C ASN A 14 -2.56 13.11 19.45
N GLY A 15 -3.27 13.64 18.45
CA GLY A 15 -3.71 15.03 18.43
C GLY A 15 -5.02 15.17 19.23
N PRO A 16 -5.07 15.95 20.33
CA PRO A 16 -6.25 16.01 21.19
C PRO A 16 -7.48 16.62 20.50
N GLU A 17 -7.28 17.37 19.41
CA GLU A 17 -8.39 17.90 18.61
C GLU A 17 -8.97 16.88 17.63
N ASN A 18 -8.22 15.82 17.28
CA ASN A 18 -8.69 14.75 16.40
C ASN A 18 -7.77 13.51 16.51
N GLU A 19 -8.17 12.52 17.31
CA GLU A 19 -7.47 11.23 17.45
C GLU A 19 -8.00 10.22 16.42
N VAL A 20 -7.73 10.48 15.15
CA VAL A 20 -8.18 9.58 14.08
C VAL A 20 -7.46 8.23 14.17
N ARG A 21 -8.24 7.14 14.18
CA ARG A 21 -7.74 5.77 14.09
C ARG A 21 -7.92 5.25 12.68
N PHE A 22 -6.84 4.80 12.06
CA PHE A 22 -6.82 4.17 10.77
C PHE A 22 -6.58 2.67 10.87
N TRP A 23 -7.18 1.94 9.94
CA TRP A 23 -6.83 0.55 9.65
C TRP A 23 -5.56 0.52 8.81
N VAL A 24 -4.60 -0.34 9.12
CA VAL A 24 -3.46 -0.60 8.21
C VAL A 24 -3.93 -1.45 7.05
N GLU A 25 -3.56 -1.11 5.82
CA GLU A 25 -3.93 -1.85 4.61
C GLU A 25 -2.74 -2.36 3.79
N SER A 26 -1.54 -1.81 4.00
CA SER A 26 -0.30 -2.41 3.54
C SER A 26 0.89 -1.92 4.36
N ARG A 27 1.95 -2.73 4.42
CA ARG A 27 3.24 -2.38 5.02
C ARG A 27 4.33 -2.60 3.99
N THR A 28 5.06 -1.55 3.67
CA THR A 28 6.26 -1.66 2.83
C THR A 28 7.49 -1.44 3.68
N ARG A 29 8.32 -2.47 3.79
CA ARG A 29 9.64 -2.38 4.39
C ARG A 29 10.65 -2.03 3.32
N LEU A 30 11.26 -0.84 3.38
CA LEU A 30 12.39 -0.45 2.55
C LEU A 30 13.68 -0.82 3.27
N ILE A 31 14.61 -1.45 2.57
CA ILE A 31 15.87 -1.96 3.12
C ILE A 31 17.01 -1.45 2.27
N ASP A 32 18.01 -0.89 2.94
CA ASP A 32 19.26 -0.45 2.35
C ASP A 32 20.37 -1.40 2.78
N ASP A 33 20.75 -2.32 1.88
CA ASP A 33 21.77 -3.32 2.17
C ASP A 33 23.18 -2.68 2.26
N VAL A 34 23.37 -1.48 1.71
CA VAL A 34 24.66 -0.75 1.78
C VAL A 34 24.82 -0.06 3.13
N ALA A 35 23.77 0.63 3.60
CA ALA A 35 23.81 1.29 4.92
C ALA A 35 23.45 0.36 6.08
N GLY A 36 22.85 -0.80 5.81
CA GLY A 36 22.36 -1.73 6.84
C GLY A 36 21.14 -1.21 7.60
N THR A 37 20.29 -0.40 6.95
CA THR A 37 19.11 0.23 7.56
C THR A 37 17.81 -0.29 6.97
N GLU A 38 16.74 -0.28 7.75
CA GLU A 38 15.38 -0.57 7.29
C GLU A 38 14.37 0.45 7.82
N GLU A 39 13.35 0.72 7.02
CA GLU A 39 12.23 1.59 7.37
C GLU A 39 10.91 0.96 6.93
N ASP A 40 9.94 0.90 7.86
CA ASP A 40 8.59 0.46 7.56
C ASP A 40 7.67 1.65 7.28
N TYR A 41 6.95 1.57 6.17
CA TYR A 41 5.90 2.51 5.77
C TYR A 41 4.55 1.82 5.82
N LEU A 42 3.64 2.35 6.63
CA LEU A 42 2.30 1.82 6.84
C LEU A 42 1.30 2.64 6.03
N GLN A 43 0.78 2.07 4.95
CA GLN A 43 -0.38 2.63 4.26
C GLN A 43 -1.63 2.32 5.05
N CYS A 44 -2.39 3.36 5.33
CA CYS A 44 -3.62 3.28 6.07
C CYS A 44 -4.84 3.33 5.12
N ALA A 45 -5.98 2.86 5.62
CA ALA A 45 -7.25 2.93 4.92
C ALA A 45 -7.57 4.35 4.49
N SER A 46 -8.00 4.48 3.23
CA SER A 46 -8.45 5.75 2.68
C SER A 46 -9.75 6.20 3.33
N CYS A 47 -9.82 7.47 3.73
CA CYS A 47 -11.05 8.12 4.18
C CYS A 47 -11.43 9.28 3.25
N LYS A 48 -12.46 10.06 3.60
CA LYS A 48 -12.92 11.19 2.81
C LYS A 48 -12.56 12.51 3.46
N SER A 49 -12.53 13.58 2.68
CA SER A 49 -12.38 14.92 3.22
C SER A 49 -13.66 15.36 3.93
N GLU A 50 -13.51 15.76 5.20
CA GLU A 50 -14.64 16.01 6.08
C GLU A 50 -14.49 17.35 6.81
N ALA A 51 -15.63 17.92 7.22
CA ALA A 51 -15.75 18.90 8.28
C ALA A 51 -15.83 18.15 9.62
N THR A 52 -14.70 17.60 10.05
CA THR A 52 -14.60 16.75 11.26
C THR A 52 -15.28 17.43 12.45
N PHE A 53 -16.19 16.70 13.11
CA PHE A 53 -17.01 17.16 14.26
C PHE A 53 -18.09 18.22 13.97
N ALA A 54 -18.38 18.57 12.72
CA ALA A 54 -19.53 19.42 12.39
C ALA A 54 -20.86 18.73 12.78
N ALA A 55 -21.90 19.52 13.07
CA ALA A 55 -23.20 18.98 13.48
C ALA A 55 -23.99 18.30 12.33
N ARG A 56 -23.70 18.68 11.08
CA ARG A 56 -24.28 18.16 9.84
C ARG A 56 -23.38 18.53 8.66
N ASP A 57 -23.69 18.03 7.47
CA ASP A 57 -22.98 18.35 6.22
C ASP A 57 -21.48 18.00 6.32
N LEU A 58 -21.19 16.78 6.80
CA LEU A 58 -19.85 16.33 7.19
C LEU A 58 -18.87 16.26 6.02
N PHE A 59 -19.33 16.02 4.79
CA PHE A 59 -18.44 15.89 3.63
C PHE A 59 -18.25 17.23 2.94
N GLN A 60 -17.00 17.54 2.58
CA GLN A 60 -16.68 18.74 1.81
C GLN A 60 -17.21 18.60 0.37
N ASP A 61 -17.71 19.69 -0.23
CA ASP A 61 -18.31 19.71 -1.58
C ASP A 61 -17.29 19.35 -2.68
N ASP A 62 -16.07 19.89 -2.60
CA ASP A 62 -14.92 19.40 -3.39
C ASP A 62 -14.25 18.24 -2.65
N ASN A 63 -14.97 17.12 -2.55
CA ASN A 63 -14.56 15.94 -1.79
C ASN A 63 -13.34 15.26 -2.43
N TYR A 64 -12.51 14.62 -1.60
CA TYR A 64 -11.36 13.86 -2.06
C TYR A 64 -11.08 12.64 -1.21
N ASP A 65 -10.44 11.65 -1.81
CA ASP A 65 -9.85 10.53 -1.06
C ASP A 65 -8.66 11.04 -0.27
N PHE A 66 -8.59 10.68 1.00
CA PHE A 66 -7.47 10.98 1.90
C PHE A 66 -6.83 9.65 2.29
N LEU A 67 -5.65 9.36 1.75
CA LEU A 67 -4.90 8.14 2.06
C LEU A 67 -3.59 8.51 2.78
N PRO A 68 -3.50 8.27 4.09
CA PRO A 68 -2.27 8.53 4.85
C PRO A 68 -1.30 7.35 4.80
N VAL A 69 -0.02 7.68 4.81
CA VAL A 69 1.09 6.76 4.97
C VAL A 69 1.99 7.26 6.09
N PHE A 70 2.28 6.40 7.05
CA PHE A 70 3.14 6.71 8.18
C PHE A 70 4.45 5.92 8.09
N GLY A 71 5.57 6.65 8.05
CA GLY A 71 6.91 6.09 8.24
C GLY A 71 7.51 6.49 9.59
N PRO A 72 8.77 6.11 9.87
CA PRO A 72 9.41 6.35 11.15
C PRO A 72 9.71 7.84 11.40
N ILE A 73 10.18 8.55 10.38
CA ILE A 73 10.51 9.99 10.46
C ILE A 73 9.57 10.80 9.58
N TRP A 74 9.28 10.32 8.38
CA TRP A 74 8.48 11.01 7.38
C TRP A 74 7.19 10.24 7.07
N GLY A 75 6.11 10.99 6.85
CA GLY A 75 4.86 10.47 6.33
C GLY A 75 4.49 11.17 5.04
N VAL A 76 3.60 10.54 4.28
CA VAL A 76 3.02 11.13 3.07
C VAL A 76 1.51 10.94 3.08
N VAL A 77 0.77 11.94 2.62
CA VAL A 77 -0.66 11.84 2.39
C VAL A 77 -0.94 12.02 0.91
N PHE A 78 -1.81 11.17 0.38
CA PHE A 78 -2.37 11.28 -0.96
C PHE A 78 -3.79 11.84 -0.91
N ARG A 79 -4.08 12.87 -1.71
CA ARG A 79 -5.35 13.64 -1.78
C ARG A 79 -5.93 13.57 -3.17
N ARG A 80 -6.59 12.46 -3.47
CA ARG A 80 -7.07 12.19 -4.82
C ARG A 80 -8.39 12.92 -5.08
N LYS A 81 -8.35 13.85 -6.02
CA LYS A 81 -9.54 14.51 -6.59
C LYS A 81 -9.95 13.87 -7.91
N ALA A 82 -11.11 14.27 -8.42
CA ALA A 82 -11.56 13.87 -9.76
C ALA A 82 -10.75 14.49 -10.91
N TYR A 83 -9.81 15.39 -10.61
CA TYR A 83 -8.95 16.12 -11.54
C TYR A 83 -7.51 16.15 -11.03
N LEU A 84 -6.54 16.37 -11.92
CA LEU A 84 -5.14 16.55 -11.53
C LEU A 84 -4.98 17.79 -10.63
N ASN A 85 -4.45 17.61 -9.43
CA ASN A 85 -4.27 18.68 -8.45
C ASN A 85 -2.84 18.70 -7.89
N GLN A 86 -2.28 19.90 -7.70
CA GLN A 86 -0.95 20.06 -7.11
C GLN A 86 -0.86 19.54 -5.67
N GLY A 87 -1.97 19.59 -4.93
CA GLY A 87 -2.09 19.06 -3.57
C GLY A 87 -2.28 17.55 -3.47
N TYR A 88 -2.17 16.80 -4.57
CA TYR A 88 -2.32 15.35 -4.59
C TYR A 88 -1.40 14.66 -3.59
N ARG A 89 -0.18 15.15 -3.43
CA ARG A 89 0.82 14.50 -2.58
C ARG A 89 1.41 15.51 -1.61
N GLU A 90 1.45 15.13 -0.34
CA GLU A 90 1.99 15.97 0.72
C GLU A 90 2.89 15.17 1.66
N THR A 91 4.20 15.44 1.59
CA THR A 91 5.21 14.85 2.48
C THR A 91 5.52 15.80 3.63
N ARG A 92 5.46 15.32 4.87
CA ARG A 92 5.84 16.07 6.08
C ARG A 92 6.44 15.12 7.13
N PRO A 93 7.15 15.63 8.16
CA PRO A 93 7.58 14.79 9.27
C PRO A 93 6.37 14.10 9.90
N ALA A 94 6.47 12.81 10.22
CA ALA A 94 5.38 12.02 10.80
C ALA A 94 4.86 12.65 12.10
N GLN A 95 5.77 13.18 12.93
CA GLN A 95 5.43 13.94 14.15
C GLN A 95 4.58 15.19 13.91
N GLY A 96 4.65 15.77 12.69
CA GLY A 96 3.85 16.92 12.30
C GLY A 96 2.39 16.57 11.96
N TRP A 97 2.06 15.28 11.86
CA TRP A 97 0.71 14.78 11.64
C TRP A 97 0.08 14.33 12.96
N TRP A 98 -1.03 14.94 13.38
CA TRP A 98 -1.75 14.60 14.62
C TRP A 98 -0.85 14.43 15.86
N ASN A 99 0.19 15.27 16.02
CA ASN A 99 1.19 15.15 17.09
C ASN A 99 1.90 13.78 17.13
N GLY A 100 2.13 13.20 15.96
CA GLY A 100 2.64 11.86 15.79
C GLY A 100 1.55 10.79 15.94
N GLN A 101 1.98 9.54 15.79
CA GLN A 101 1.09 8.40 15.75
C GLN A 101 1.55 7.29 16.71
N ARG A 102 0.59 6.56 17.27
CA ARG A 102 0.83 5.28 17.92
C ARG A 102 0.42 4.17 16.96
N THR A 103 1.32 3.22 16.76
CA THR A 103 1.08 2.02 15.96
C THR A 103 0.72 0.86 16.88
N ASP A 104 -0.28 0.07 16.49
CA ASP A 104 -0.65 -1.19 17.12
C ASP A 104 -0.67 -2.25 16.02
N LEU A 105 0.43 -2.98 15.87
CA LEU A 105 0.64 -3.97 14.81
C LEU A 105 0.65 -5.36 15.43
N VAL A 106 -0.28 -6.20 15.02
CA VAL A 106 -0.38 -7.57 15.53
C VAL A 106 0.28 -8.50 14.52
N GLU A 107 1.36 -9.17 14.96
CA GLU A 107 1.93 -10.31 14.23
C GLU A 107 1.29 -11.59 14.77
N GLY A 108 0.77 -12.41 13.85
CA GLY A 108 0.13 -13.69 14.17
C GLY A 108 1.03 -14.88 13.85
N ALA A 109 0.58 -16.08 14.25
CA ALA A 109 1.12 -17.29 13.64
C ALA A 109 0.75 -17.27 12.15
N ALA A 110 1.73 -17.58 11.31
CA ALA A 110 1.55 -17.54 9.87
C ALA A 110 2.12 -18.81 9.24
N ARG A 111 1.35 -19.40 8.32
CA ARG A 111 1.74 -20.59 7.56
C ARG A 111 1.93 -20.22 6.10
N GLU A 112 3.13 -20.48 5.57
CA GLU A 112 3.41 -20.25 4.16
C GLU A 112 2.60 -21.21 3.28
N LEU A 113 2.06 -20.68 2.17
CA LEU A 113 1.23 -21.39 1.21
C LEU A 113 2.08 -21.68 -0.04
N GLU A 114 2.86 -22.76 0.02
CA GLU A 114 3.95 -23.02 -0.94
C GLU A 114 3.50 -23.51 -2.33
N THR A 115 2.28 -24.03 -2.46
CA THR A 115 1.79 -24.63 -3.72
C THR A 115 0.45 -24.06 -4.15
N ASN A 116 0.16 -24.10 -5.45
CA ASN A 116 -1.09 -23.62 -6.01
C ASN A 116 -2.30 -24.31 -5.35
N ALA A 117 -2.23 -25.63 -5.14
CA ALA A 117 -3.26 -26.38 -4.43
C ALA A 117 -3.49 -25.84 -3.01
N VAL A 118 -2.43 -25.64 -2.22
CA VAL A 118 -2.55 -25.12 -0.83
C VAL A 118 -3.11 -23.70 -0.81
N ILE A 119 -2.70 -22.85 -1.76
CA ILE A 119 -3.22 -21.47 -1.90
C ILE A 119 -4.71 -21.47 -2.23
N ARG A 120 -5.14 -22.33 -3.17
CA ARG A 120 -6.56 -22.46 -3.55
C ARG A 120 -7.41 -22.96 -2.38
N GLU A 121 -6.93 -23.96 -1.63
CA GLU A 121 -7.68 -24.48 -0.48
C GLU A 121 -7.79 -23.46 0.66
N ALA A 122 -6.72 -22.70 0.95
CA ALA A 122 -6.79 -21.59 1.91
C ALA A 122 -7.81 -20.52 1.47
N THR A 123 -7.85 -20.22 0.17
CA THR A 123 -8.83 -19.30 -0.43
C THR A 123 -10.27 -19.82 -0.25
N TYR A 124 -10.51 -21.10 -0.53
CA TYR A 124 -11.85 -21.70 -0.38
C TYR A 124 -12.30 -21.82 1.08
N SER A 125 -11.34 -21.91 2.00
CA SER A 125 -11.59 -21.97 3.44
C SER A 125 -11.81 -20.57 4.06
N ASN A 126 -11.70 -19.50 3.28
CA ASN A 126 -11.76 -18.11 3.73
C ASN A 126 -10.71 -17.79 4.82
N GLU A 127 -9.54 -18.43 4.73
CA GLU A 127 -8.42 -18.08 5.60
C GLU A 127 -7.95 -16.64 5.29
N PRO A 128 -7.58 -15.83 6.29
CA PRO A 128 -6.93 -14.55 6.05
C PRO A 128 -5.58 -14.78 5.37
N ILE A 129 -5.45 -14.37 4.10
CA ILE A 129 -4.21 -14.53 3.33
C ILE A 129 -3.48 -13.18 3.25
N VAL A 130 -2.18 -13.19 3.52
CA VAL A 130 -1.26 -12.06 3.36
C VAL A 130 -0.24 -12.38 2.27
N ALA A 131 -0.02 -11.42 1.37
CA ALA A 131 1.04 -11.48 0.36
C ALA A 131 2.26 -10.68 0.81
N GLN A 132 3.45 -11.20 0.53
CA GLN A 132 4.71 -10.47 0.56
C GLN A 132 5.36 -10.54 -0.82
N THR A 133 5.56 -9.39 -1.44
CA THR A 133 6.28 -9.24 -2.72
C THR A 133 7.60 -8.54 -2.46
N GLU A 134 8.69 -9.28 -2.58
CA GLU A 134 10.05 -8.75 -2.42
C GLU A 134 10.63 -8.33 -3.77
N ILE A 135 11.09 -7.08 -3.87
CA ILE A 135 11.75 -6.51 -5.06
C ILE A 135 13.12 -5.96 -4.67
N LYS A 136 14.06 -5.93 -5.62
CA LYS A 136 15.44 -5.46 -5.38
C LYS A 136 16.04 -4.78 -6.59
N ASP A 137 16.89 -3.79 -6.33
CA ASP A 137 17.76 -3.18 -7.32
C ASP A 137 19.21 -3.25 -6.83
N SER A 138 20.02 -4.07 -7.51
CA SER A 138 21.44 -4.23 -7.16
C SER A 138 22.27 -2.98 -7.45
N THR A 139 21.79 -2.06 -8.29
CA THR A 139 22.52 -0.84 -8.65
C THR A 139 22.52 0.16 -7.50
N SER A 140 21.34 0.40 -6.92
CA SER A 140 21.19 1.26 -5.75
C SER A 140 21.52 0.55 -4.43
N GLY A 141 21.52 -0.78 -4.41
CA GLY A 141 21.64 -1.59 -3.19
C GLY A 141 20.39 -1.52 -2.31
N LEU A 142 19.26 -1.13 -2.88
CA LEU A 142 17.96 -1.05 -2.20
C LEU A 142 17.11 -2.27 -2.54
N ARG A 143 16.36 -2.74 -1.56
CA ARG A 143 15.31 -3.74 -1.75
C ARG A 143 14.11 -3.38 -0.89
N ALA A 144 12.95 -3.94 -1.23
CA ALA A 144 11.74 -3.72 -0.46
C ALA A 144 10.91 -5.00 -0.35
N ILE A 145 10.20 -5.13 0.77
CA ILE A 145 9.17 -6.14 0.98
C ILE A 145 7.84 -5.40 1.05
N ILE A 146 6.99 -5.59 0.05
CA ILE A 146 5.64 -5.02 -0.01
C ILE A 146 4.68 -6.07 0.53
N GLU A 147 4.09 -5.80 1.68
CA GLU A 147 3.15 -6.70 2.35
C GLU A 147 1.74 -6.12 2.37
N SER A 148 0.75 -6.97 2.08
CA SER A 148 -0.67 -6.56 2.13
C SER A 148 -1.59 -7.78 2.30
N PRO A 149 -2.80 -7.61 2.85
CA PRO A 149 -3.81 -8.64 2.77
C PRO A 149 -4.19 -8.88 1.30
N VAL A 150 -4.41 -10.14 0.95
CA VAL A 150 -4.95 -10.51 -0.35
C VAL A 150 -6.44 -10.20 -0.34
N LYS A 151 -6.82 -9.05 -0.90
CA LYS A 151 -8.21 -8.61 -1.00
C LYS A 151 -8.96 -9.26 -2.17
N THR A 152 -8.24 -9.63 -3.23
CA THR A 152 -8.79 -10.36 -4.38
C THR A 152 -7.87 -11.50 -4.75
N MET A 153 -8.45 -12.69 -4.89
CA MET A 153 -7.78 -13.90 -5.37
C MET A 153 -8.65 -14.58 -6.42
N ASN A 154 -8.16 -14.66 -7.65
CA ASN A 154 -8.74 -15.51 -8.67
C ASN A 154 -8.20 -16.93 -8.53
N THR A 155 -9.02 -17.96 -8.71
CA THR A 155 -8.57 -19.36 -8.73
C THR A 155 -9.10 -20.08 -9.96
N ASN A 156 -8.29 -20.98 -10.51
CA ASN A 156 -8.69 -21.89 -11.57
C ASN A 156 -8.40 -23.33 -11.13
N ARG A 157 -9.45 -24.10 -10.86
CA ARG A 157 -9.32 -25.49 -10.39
C ARG A 157 -8.83 -26.43 -11.48
N GLU A 158 -9.25 -26.21 -12.72
CA GLU A 158 -8.91 -27.10 -13.85
C GLU A 158 -7.43 -27.02 -14.19
N GLN A 159 -6.84 -25.83 -14.08
CA GLN A 159 -5.43 -25.58 -14.41
C GLN A 159 -4.52 -25.57 -13.19
N ASP A 160 -5.07 -25.78 -11.98
CA ASP A 160 -4.37 -25.63 -10.71
C ASP A 160 -3.63 -24.28 -10.61
N MET A 161 -4.36 -23.17 -10.80
CA MET A 161 -3.79 -21.81 -10.77
C MET A 161 -4.47 -20.90 -9.76
N TYR A 162 -3.73 -19.90 -9.30
CA TYR A 162 -4.23 -18.76 -8.55
C TYR A 162 -3.73 -17.47 -9.20
N GLN A 163 -4.36 -16.33 -8.91
CA GLN A 163 -3.83 -15.03 -9.26
C GLN A 163 -4.27 -14.00 -8.22
N VAL A 164 -3.28 -13.41 -7.55
CA VAL A 164 -3.47 -12.27 -6.67
C VAL A 164 -3.70 -11.02 -7.51
N ASP A 165 -4.64 -10.18 -7.08
CA ASP A 165 -4.86 -8.82 -7.57
C ASP A 165 -5.28 -7.95 -6.38
N THR A 166 -4.33 -7.26 -5.77
CA THR A 166 -4.61 -6.50 -4.54
C THR A 166 -3.96 -5.12 -4.58
N GLY A 167 -4.62 -4.17 -3.94
CA GLY A 167 -4.15 -2.81 -3.82
C GLY A 167 -5.20 -1.87 -3.24
N PRO A 168 -4.84 -0.59 -3.05
CA PRO A 168 -3.51 -0.07 -3.29
C PRO A 168 -2.47 -0.63 -2.29
N VAL A 169 -1.21 -0.64 -2.70
CA VAL A 169 0.00 -0.91 -1.90
C VAL A 169 1.03 0.18 -2.18
N LEU A 170 2.06 0.29 -1.33
CA LEU A 170 3.17 1.23 -1.55
C LEU A 170 4.32 0.57 -2.30
N LEU A 171 4.51 0.95 -3.56
CA LEU A 171 5.62 0.55 -4.41
C LEU A 171 6.75 1.60 -4.34
N PRO A 172 7.91 1.29 -3.75
CA PRO A 172 9.08 2.15 -3.84
C PRO A 172 9.69 2.07 -5.25
N ASP A 173 10.22 3.19 -5.75
CA ASP A 173 10.96 3.22 -7.02
C ASP A 173 12.39 2.67 -6.93
N LEU A 174 12.81 2.24 -5.74
CA LEU A 174 14.15 1.75 -5.38
C LEU A 174 15.28 2.69 -5.83
N LYS A 175 15.02 4.00 -5.85
CA LYS A 175 16.05 5.03 -6.05
C LYS A 175 16.44 5.66 -4.72
N ARG A 176 17.65 6.23 -4.70
CA ARG A 176 18.16 7.00 -3.56
C ARG A 176 17.48 8.37 -3.56
N HIS A 177 16.80 8.69 -2.46
CA HIS A 177 16.16 9.98 -2.21
C HIS A 177 16.71 10.57 -0.92
N GLU A 178 16.61 11.90 -0.75
CA GLU A 178 16.90 12.56 0.54
C GLU A 178 15.98 12.02 1.64
N ARG A 179 14.71 11.81 1.29
CA ARG A 179 13.71 11.15 2.13
C ARG A 179 13.20 9.95 1.36
N SER A 180 13.43 8.76 1.86
CA SER A 180 12.95 7.47 1.31
C SER A 180 11.46 7.46 0.96
N VAL A 181 10.61 8.12 1.76
CA VAL A 181 9.17 8.31 1.48
C VAL A 181 8.90 8.95 0.10
N ASP A 182 9.85 9.73 -0.43
CA ASP A 182 9.68 10.45 -1.70
C ASP A 182 9.65 9.50 -2.92
N GLY A 183 10.20 8.29 -2.78
CA GLY A 183 10.16 7.23 -3.79
C GLY A 183 8.91 6.35 -3.75
N LEU A 184 8.02 6.51 -2.75
CA LEU A 184 6.81 5.68 -2.60
C LEU A 184 5.69 6.13 -3.54
N ARG A 185 5.12 5.16 -4.26
CA ARG A 185 3.99 5.35 -5.19
C ARG A 185 2.85 4.39 -4.83
N LEU A 186 1.60 4.82 -5.07
CA LEU A 186 0.45 3.94 -4.96
C LEU A 186 0.38 3.02 -6.18
N ALA A 187 0.19 1.73 -5.95
CA ALA A 187 0.07 0.74 -7.02
C ALA A 187 -0.90 -0.37 -6.64
N PHE A 188 -1.44 -1.08 -7.62
CA PHE A 188 -1.98 -2.43 -7.43
C PHE A 188 -0.92 -3.42 -7.87
N VAL A 189 -0.88 -4.58 -7.21
CA VAL A 189 0.05 -5.68 -7.51
C VAL A 189 -0.73 -6.92 -7.95
N ALA A 190 -0.22 -7.57 -8.99
CA ALA A 190 -0.73 -8.83 -9.51
C ALA A 190 0.38 -9.85 -9.74
N PHE A 191 0.14 -11.10 -9.35
CA PHE A 191 1.03 -12.23 -9.64
C PHE A 191 0.30 -13.56 -9.51
N ASN A 192 0.80 -14.58 -10.20
CA ASN A 192 0.30 -15.96 -10.16
C ASN A 192 1.42 -17.01 -10.01
N VAL A 193 2.66 -16.55 -9.84
CA VAL A 193 3.87 -17.36 -9.72
C VAL A 193 4.86 -16.67 -8.77
N PRO A 194 5.85 -17.39 -8.21
CA PRO A 194 6.70 -16.82 -7.16
C PRO A 194 7.77 -15.83 -7.62
N HIS A 195 8.04 -15.69 -8.92
CA HIS A 195 9.29 -15.06 -9.41
C HIS A 195 9.12 -13.71 -10.13
N PHE A 196 7.89 -13.22 -10.31
CA PHE A 196 7.63 -11.89 -10.87
C PHE A 196 6.34 -11.30 -10.30
N ALA A 197 6.22 -9.97 -10.33
CA ALA A 197 4.97 -9.28 -10.07
C ALA A 197 4.76 -8.17 -11.10
N ASP A 198 3.53 -8.04 -11.57
CA ASP A 198 3.07 -6.89 -12.33
C ASP A 198 2.46 -5.87 -11.38
N PHE A 199 2.71 -4.60 -11.69
CA PHE A 199 2.14 -3.46 -11.00
C PHE A 199 1.43 -2.57 -11.99
N VAL A 200 0.33 -1.99 -11.56
CA VAL A 200 -0.24 -0.79 -12.20
C VAL A 200 -0.16 0.35 -11.20
N VAL A 201 0.53 1.42 -11.57
CA VAL A 201 0.89 2.54 -10.70
C VAL A 201 0.01 3.74 -11.00
N GLU A 202 -0.42 4.43 -9.96
CA GLU A 202 -1.20 5.66 -10.08
C GLU A 202 -0.31 6.82 -10.54
N VAL A 203 -0.60 7.35 -11.72
CA VAL A 203 0.14 8.44 -12.36
C VAL A 203 -0.81 9.46 -13.00
N PRO A 204 -0.35 10.70 -13.26
CA PRO A 204 -1.06 11.62 -14.14
C PRO A 204 -1.34 10.95 -15.50
N THR A 205 -2.61 10.99 -15.91
CA THR A 205 -3.13 10.32 -17.11
C THR A 205 -4.07 11.24 -17.85
N THR A 206 -3.83 11.46 -19.14
CA THR A 206 -4.74 12.22 -20.00
C THR A 206 -5.99 11.40 -20.34
N ILE A 207 -7.17 11.99 -20.12
CA ILE A 207 -8.47 11.49 -20.57
C ILE A 207 -9.05 12.43 -21.64
N GLY A 208 -9.75 11.87 -22.62
CA GLY A 208 -10.28 12.61 -23.76
C GLY A 208 -9.24 12.85 -24.87
N ALA A 209 -9.69 13.42 -25.99
CA ALA A 209 -8.84 13.73 -27.15
C ALA A 209 -8.45 15.21 -27.17
N ALA A 210 -7.34 15.52 -27.85
CA ALA A 210 -6.94 16.91 -28.10
C ALA A 210 -8.03 17.66 -28.89
N PRO A 211 -8.22 18.98 -28.65
CA PRO A 211 -7.48 19.84 -27.71
C PRO A 211 -8.10 19.91 -26.31
N THR A 212 -9.18 19.17 -26.03
CA THR A 212 -9.98 19.30 -24.78
C THR A 212 -9.66 18.23 -23.73
N GLY A 213 -8.61 17.42 -23.96
CA GLY A 213 -8.16 16.42 -23.01
C GLY A 213 -7.81 17.07 -21.66
N THR A 214 -8.08 16.35 -20.57
CA THR A 214 -7.73 16.76 -19.21
C THR A 214 -6.93 15.67 -18.52
N GLU A 215 -6.22 15.99 -17.45
CA GLU A 215 -5.42 15.02 -16.70
C GLU A 215 -6.10 14.66 -15.38
N VAL A 216 -5.98 13.40 -15.01
CA VAL A 216 -6.44 12.84 -13.74
C VAL A 216 -5.37 11.92 -13.16
N HIS A 217 -5.46 11.59 -11.88
CA HIS A 217 -4.70 10.47 -11.33
C HIS A 217 -5.42 9.15 -11.63
N HIS A 218 -4.73 8.27 -12.35
CA HIS A 218 -5.24 6.95 -12.72
C HIS A 218 -4.14 5.89 -12.67
N TYR A 219 -4.53 4.66 -12.36
CA TYR A 219 -3.65 3.49 -12.40
C TYR A 219 -3.44 3.09 -13.87
N SER A 220 -2.39 3.60 -14.51
CA SER A 220 -2.14 3.39 -15.95
C SER A 220 -0.69 3.09 -16.32
N GLU A 221 0.28 3.43 -15.48
CA GLU A 221 1.67 3.02 -15.68
C GLU A 221 1.80 1.55 -15.31
N ARG A 222 2.13 0.70 -16.29
CA ARG A 222 2.33 -0.74 -16.08
C ARG A 222 3.81 -1.02 -15.89
N ILE A 223 4.16 -1.71 -14.82
CA ILE A 223 5.54 -2.10 -14.48
C ILE A 223 5.57 -3.60 -14.25
N ASN A 224 6.50 -4.30 -14.89
CA ASN A 224 6.82 -5.69 -14.60
C ASN A 224 8.16 -5.74 -13.87
N LEU A 225 8.21 -6.43 -12.73
CA LEU A 225 9.44 -6.60 -11.95
C LEU A 225 9.72 -8.07 -11.66
N ALA A 226 10.99 -8.45 -11.73
CA ALA A 226 11.46 -9.66 -11.07
C ALA A 226 11.23 -9.50 -9.56
N ALA A 227 10.61 -10.50 -8.94
CA ALA A 227 10.20 -10.43 -7.55
C ALA A 227 10.33 -11.79 -6.87
N THR A 228 10.21 -11.83 -5.55
CA THR A 228 9.95 -13.06 -4.80
C THR A 228 8.64 -12.90 -4.06
N ASN A 229 7.60 -13.58 -4.54
CA ASN A 229 6.27 -13.56 -3.95
C ASN A 229 6.11 -14.73 -2.99
N ARG A 230 5.57 -14.44 -1.80
CA ARG A 230 5.21 -15.41 -0.78
C ARG A 230 3.79 -15.12 -0.32
N LEU A 231 3.03 -16.18 -0.04
CA LEU A 231 1.67 -16.09 0.49
C LEU A 231 1.61 -16.80 1.82
N TYR A 232 0.92 -16.20 2.79
CA TYR A 232 0.79 -16.71 4.13
C TYR A 232 -0.68 -16.74 4.53
N ALA A 233 -1.15 -17.85 5.10
CA ALA A 233 -2.37 -17.83 5.90
C ALA A 233 -2.02 -17.37 7.32
N VAL A 234 -2.82 -16.46 7.90
CA VAL A 234 -2.61 -15.87 9.22
C VAL A 234 -3.74 -16.29 10.17
N ASP A 235 -3.38 -16.71 11.38
CA ASP A 235 -4.29 -17.18 12.45
C ASP A 235 -4.86 -16.05 13.35
#